data_AF-A0A944N3F5-F1
#
_entry.id   AF-A0A944N3F5-F1
#
_cell.length_a   1.000
_cell.length_b   1.000
_cell.length_c   1.000
_cell.angle_alpha   90.00
_cell.angle_beta   90.00
_cell.angle_gamma   90.00
#
_symmetry.space_group_name_H-M   'P 1'
#
loop_
_entity.id
_entity.type
_entity.pdbx_description
1 polymer ?
#
loop_
_entity_poly.entity_id
_entity_poly.type
_entity_poly.pdbx_seq_one_letter_code
_entity_poly.pdbx_strand_id
1 'polypeptide(L)'
;MDFFAELSADTAVAVPAGEEPDFHPPRNLPLLPTIAAAQTDESRIFWEQAHQFFQTNGSLYFEKEESAVFEQTPVSVGSALLAPYENMKGVSYDYPLWIAEKSDNIPDGLFMPVAELLRGALKAFAPENNQAKTLRDNIPRIEMYLRDAMSASGQPEKFELILAATLEKTRAQLDLTGEESKAFEADLKKLSSHLPVSGTVVGFSGDSVFYVLATLLKANHSSAQLSFNEEITQLTSSLKNLLLVEKSNLPEERKPERLKQSLGFSSEMINPNTLSEILPESASVAMSPERKQRIQRTLDIISDPENQFWTKDALLLIHESCYQRPGFSWENCFTNSSVSSYKDGSGAESAAEIFEKQMEIAARIFAAIRIAKMEIDDLYRTEIHDLFFQNFNWKRMGNEELSLVPPVILLEDESSLKNKPQLLSKLLLSAKPINVIVLKNSLLQNETEKFSSLNPEDDQAFGFRQELGLLAVSHRKAFVSQASVSHLEHLIQSLSTGIKTGLPSFFNVLAPTTTADQADQTFLVAGAAVESREFPLFSYDPNRG
;
A
#
# COMPACT_ATOMS: atom_id res chain seq x y z
N MET A 1 24.96 15.93 -14.44
CA MET A 1 25.48 15.18 -13.27
C MET A 1 25.83 16.20 -12.21
N ASP A 2 25.21 16.13 -11.04
CA ASP A 2 25.29 17.08 -9.90
C ASP A 2 24.19 18.15 -9.83
N PHE A 3 22.92 17.71 -9.89
CA PHE A 3 21.78 18.51 -9.41
C PHE A 3 21.56 18.39 -7.89
N PHE A 4 22.14 17.37 -7.24
CA PHE A 4 21.84 17.00 -5.84
C PHE A 4 23.07 16.97 -4.90
N ALA A 5 24.23 17.45 -5.34
CA ALA A 5 25.48 17.29 -4.58
C ALA A 5 25.56 18.11 -3.27
N GLU A 6 24.60 18.99 -2.99
CA GLU A 6 24.60 19.85 -1.79
C GLU A 6 23.24 19.88 -1.09
N LEU A 7 22.72 18.72 -0.67
CA LEU A 7 21.62 18.66 0.31
C LEU A 7 22.05 17.78 1.48
N SER A 8 22.44 18.44 2.57
CA SER A 8 22.76 17.81 3.85
C SER A 8 21.51 17.14 4.44
N ALA A 9 21.71 15.91 4.93
CA ALA A 9 20.75 15.15 5.72
C ALA A 9 20.44 15.86 7.04
N ASP A 10 19.45 16.76 7.04
CA ASP A 10 18.64 17.19 8.19
C ASP A 10 17.80 18.42 7.78
N THR A 11 16.79 18.21 6.94
CA THR A 11 15.65 19.13 6.84
C THR A 11 14.38 18.34 6.63
N ALA A 12 13.68 18.05 7.73
CA ALA A 12 12.27 17.76 7.67
C ALA A 12 11.59 19.01 7.10
N VAL A 13 11.21 18.97 5.82
CA VAL A 13 10.45 20.05 5.20
C VAL A 13 9.06 20.02 5.80
N ALA A 14 8.79 20.97 6.68
CA ALA A 14 7.46 21.25 7.19
C ALA A 14 6.55 21.60 6.00
N VAL A 15 5.48 20.81 5.84
CA VAL A 15 4.31 21.17 5.03
C VAL A 15 3.85 22.55 5.55
N PRO A 16 3.77 23.60 4.70
CA PRO A 16 3.38 24.91 5.15
C PRO A 16 1.96 24.86 5.71
N ALA A 17 1.83 25.18 7.00
CA ALA A 17 0.55 25.37 7.66
C ALA A 17 -0.14 26.62 7.09
N GLY A 18 -1.18 26.40 6.29
CA GLY A 18 -2.01 27.46 5.72
C GLY A 18 -2.76 26.96 4.51
N GLU A 19 -4.05 26.65 4.71
CA GLU A 19 -4.93 25.84 3.85
C GLU A 19 -4.59 24.34 3.94
N GLU A 20 -5.40 23.60 4.71
CA GLU A 20 -5.47 22.13 4.60
C GLU A 20 -5.53 21.77 3.11
N PRO A 21 -4.84 20.70 2.64
CA PRO A 21 -5.04 20.23 1.28
C PRO A 21 -6.50 19.78 1.17
N ASP A 22 -7.35 20.69 0.73
CA ASP A 22 -8.72 20.41 0.39
C ASP A 22 -8.63 19.52 -0.86
N PHE A 23 -8.89 18.23 -0.66
CA PHE A 23 -9.11 17.25 -1.71
C PHE A 23 -10.38 17.67 -2.47
N HIS A 24 -10.22 18.65 -3.35
CA HIS A 24 -11.26 19.19 -4.21
C HIS A 24 -11.18 18.58 -5.60
N PRO A 25 -12.33 18.58 -6.30
CA PRO A 25 -13.12 17.39 -6.57
C PRO A 25 -12.34 16.37 -7.42
N PRO A 26 -12.76 15.09 -7.46
CA PRO A 26 -12.11 14.13 -8.33
C PRO A 26 -12.05 14.70 -9.74
N ARG A 27 -10.89 14.62 -10.40
CA ARG A 27 -10.81 14.85 -11.84
C ARG A 27 -11.53 13.69 -12.54
N ASN A 28 -12.85 13.65 -12.40
CA ASN A 28 -13.76 12.67 -12.98
C ASN A 28 -13.77 12.73 -14.51
N LEU A 29 -13.03 13.66 -15.12
CA LEU A 29 -12.89 13.75 -16.55
C LEU A 29 -11.41 13.91 -16.89
N PRO A 30 -10.84 13.06 -17.76
CA PRO A 30 -9.55 13.33 -18.36
C PRO A 30 -9.57 14.76 -18.91
N LEU A 31 -8.67 15.62 -18.44
CA LEU A 31 -8.58 16.98 -18.94
C LEU A 31 -8.02 16.88 -20.36
N LEU A 32 -8.94 16.96 -21.33
CA LEU A 32 -8.58 17.07 -22.74
C LEU A 32 -7.68 18.31 -22.90
N PRO A 33 -6.62 18.22 -23.72
CA PRO A 33 -5.78 19.37 -23.99
C PRO A 33 -6.65 20.51 -24.54
N THR A 34 -6.73 21.61 -23.79
CA THR A 34 -7.50 22.81 -24.15
C THR A 34 -6.89 23.57 -25.33
N ILE A 35 -5.68 23.18 -25.71
CA ILE A 35 -4.92 23.76 -26.81
C ILE A 35 -4.41 22.57 -27.63
N ALA A 36 -4.70 22.56 -28.93
CA ALA A 36 -4.09 21.60 -29.85
C ALA A 36 -2.57 21.61 -29.63
N ALA A 37 -1.96 20.44 -29.46
CA ALA A 37 -0.52 20.34 -29.30
C ALA A 37 0.17 21.24 -30.34
N ALA A 38 1.01 22.16 -29.87
CA ALA A 38 1.80 23.02 -30.76
C ALA A 38 2.46 22.14 -31.83
N GLN A 39 2.40 22.55 -33.10
CA GLN A 39 2.82 21.75 -34.26
C GLN A 39 4.16 21.04 -34.00
N THR A 40 4.10 19.79 -33.56
CA THR A 40 5.24 18.90 -33.43
C THR A 40 5.55 18.30 -34.80
N ASP A 41 6.78 17.81 -35.01
CA ASP A 41 7.10 17.03 -36.21
C ASP A 41 6.13 15.84 -36.38
N GLU A 42 5.61 15.26 -35.30
CA GLU A 42 4.56 14.23 -35.32
C GLU A 42 3.24 14.74 -35.91
N SER A 43 2.82 15.96 -35.54
CA SER A 43 1.65 16.59 -36.17
C SER A 43 1.88 16.89 -37.65
N ARG A 44 3.12 17.25 -38.04
CA ARG A 44 3.49 17.46 -39.44
C ARG A 44 3.43 16.16 -40.23
N ILE A 45 3.96 15.07 -39.68
CA ILE A 45 3.91 13.72 -40.26
C ILE A 45 2.46 13.27 -40.42
N PHE A 46 1.60 13.48 -39.41
CA PHE A 46 0.17 13.19 -39.52
C PHE A 46 -0.49 13.99 -40.65
N TRP A 47 -0.25 15.31 -40.73
CA TRP A 47 -0.80 16.13 -41.81
C TRP A 47 -0.25 15.77 -43.18
N GLU A 48 1.02 15.39 -43.30
CA GLU A 48 1.63 14.88 -44.54
C GLU A 48 0.98 13.56 -44.98
N GLN A 49 0.73 12.63 -44.05
CA GLN A 49 0.05 11.37 -44.32
C GLN A 49 -1.42 11.56 -44.68
N ALA A 50 -2.14 12.44 -43.97
CA ALA A 50 -3.51 12.81 -44.29
C ALA A 50 -3.60 13.47 -45.68
N HIS A 51 -2.64 14.34 -46.01
CA HIS A 51 -2.58 14.99 -47.32
C HIS A 51 -2.31 13.99 -48.45
N GLN A 52 -1.40 13.02 -48.24
CA GLN A 52 -1.15 11.93 -49.19
C GLN A 52 -2.38 11.05 -49.40
N PHE A 53 -3.11 10.70 -48.32
CA PHE A 53 -4.34 9.90 -48.40
C PHE A 53 -5.43 10.54 -49.28
N PHE A 54 -5.64 11.86 -49.15
CA PHE A 54 -6.60 12.58 -49.98
C PHE A 54 -6.12 12.77 -51.43
N GLN A 55 -4.80 12.79 -51.67
CA GLN A 55 -4.25 12.82 -53.02
C GLN A 55 -4.35 11.45 -53.73
N THR A 56 -4.31 10.34 -52.99
CA THR A 56 -4.35 8.98 -53.56
C THR A 56 -5.73 8.32 -53.55
N ASN A 57 -6.82 9.06 -53.29
CA ASN A 57 -8.20 8.53 -53.24
C ASN A 57 -8.31 7.29 -52.32
N GLY A 58 -7.66 7.31 -51.16
CA GLY A 58 -7.77 6.23 -50.17
C GLY A 58 -6.93 4.99 -50.43
N SER A 59 -5.95 5.07 -51.34
CA SER A 59 -4.98 4.01 -51.62
C SER A 59 -3.60 4.44 -51.09
N LEU A 60 -3.21 3.94 -49.92
CA LEU A 60 -1.83 4.05 -49.43
C LEU A 60 -1.14 2.71 -49.70
N TYR A 61 -0.49 2.59 -50.85
CA TYR A 61 0.48 1.51 -51.10
C TYR A 61 1.85 1.97 -50.59
N PHE A 62 2.38 1.31 -49.56
CA PHE A 62 3.78 1.44 -49.20
C PHE A 62 4.57 0.40 -50.00
N GLU A 63 5.38 0.85 -50.98
CA GLU A 63 6.48 0.03 -51.48
C GLU A 63 7.54 -0.05 -50.38
N LYS A 64 7.46 -1.08 -49.53
CA LYS A 64 8.66 -1.56 -48.83
C LYS A 64 9.38 -2.49 -49.80
N GLU A 65 10.41 -1.98 -50.47
CA GLU A 65 11.44 -2.86 -51.00
C GLU A 65 12.01 -3.69 -49.83
N GLU A 66 12.06 -5.01 -50.04
CA GLU A 66 12.59 -6.03 -49.14
C GLU A 66 11.77 -6.37 -47.89
N SER A 67 10.64 -7.08 -48.07
CA SER A 67 10.22 -8.21 -47.21
C SER A 67 8.98 -8.88 -47.79
N ALA A 68 9.12 -10.12 -48.26
CA ALA A 68 8.03 -10.92 -48.81
C ALA A 68 7.14 -11.53 -47.72
N VAL A 69 6.39 -10.70 -46.97
CA VAL A 69 5.19 -11.10 -46.22
C VAL A 69 4.25 -9.90 -46.18
N PHE A 70 3.09 -10.00 -46.86
CA PHE A 70 2.04 -8.99 -46.82
C PHE A 70 1.29 -9.06 -45.48
N GLU A 71 1.81 -8.41 -44.43
CA GLU A 71 0.99 -8.07 -43.27
C GLU A 71 0.10 -6.88 -43.64
N GLN A 72 -1.16 -7.16 -43.99
CA GLN A 72 -2.21 -6.16 -44.05
C GLN A 72 -2.48 -5.67 -42.62
N THR A 73 -1.73 -4.69 -42.15
CA THR A 73 -2.19 -3.86 -41.02
C THR A 73 -3.27 -2.95 -41.57
N PRO A 74 -4.56 -3.12 -41.18
CA PRO A 74 -5.59 -2.19 -41.62
C PRO A 74 -5.27 -0.83 -40.99
N VAL A 75 -4.85 0.13 -41.82
CA VAL A 75 -4.81 1.53 -41.40
C VAL A 75 -6.26 1.92 -41.10
N SER A 76 -6.61 1.99 -39.82
CA SER A 76 -7.93 2.45 -39.41
C SER A 76 -8.08 3.90 -39.89
N VAL A 77 -8.95 4.11 -40.88
CA VAL A 77 -9.22 5.45 -41.43
C VAL A 77 -10.08 6.20 -40.40
N GLY A 78 -9.42 6.86 -39.45
CA GLY A 78 -10.06 7.76 -38.50
C GLY A 78 -10.44 9.08 -39.15
N SER A 79 -11.49 9.72 -38.64
CA SER A 79 -11.80 11.11 -39.03
C SER A 79 -10.64 12.02 -38.60
N ALA A 80 -10.17 12.92 -39.47
CA ALA A 80 -9.13 13.89 -39.10
C ALA A 80 -9.53 14.78 -37.90
N LEU A 81 -10.84 14.94 -37.65
CA LEU A 81 -11.36 15.61 -36.44
C LEU A 81 -11.06 14.82 -35.15
N LEU A 82 -10.88 13.51 -35.26
CA LEU A 82 -10.57 12.61 -34.16
C LEU A 82 -9.07 12.40 -33.97
N ALA A 83 -8.21 12.87 -34.88
CA ALA A 83 -6.75 12.72 -34.78
C ALA A 83 -6.14 13.24 -33.47
N PRO A 84 -6.58 14.39 -32.90
CA PRO A 84 -6.12 14.82 -31.58
C PRO A 84 -6.50 13.86 -30.44
N TYR A 85 -7.48 12.97 -30.67
CA TYR A 85 -7.99 11.98 -29.73
C TYR A 85 -7.41 10.58 -29.99
N GLU A 86 -6.70 10.37 -31.10
CA GLU A 86 -5.96 9.13 -31.37
C GLU A 86 -4.65 9.07 -30.55
N ASN A 87 -3.99 10.22 -30.36
CA ASN A 87 -2.82 10.31 -29.49
C ASN A 87 -3.23 10.60 -28.04
N MET A 88 -3.39 9.54 -27.26
CA MET A 88 -3.84 9.62 -25.86
C MET A 88 -2.74 10.05 -24.88
N LYS A 89 -1.50 10.24 -25.33
CA LYS A 89 -0.37 10.66 -24.46
C LYS A 89 -0.55 12.05 -23.85
N GLY A 90 -1.34 12.90 -24.51
CA GLY A 90 -1.66 14.25 -24.05
C GLY A 90 -2.71 14.32 -22.93
N VAL A 91 -3.33 13.20 -22.57
CA VAL A 91 -4.32 13.14 -21.50
C VAL A 91 -3.61 13.15 -20.14
N SER A 92 -3.98 14.06 -19.25
CA SER A 92 -3.52 14.05 -17.86
C SER A 92 -4.50 13.27 -17.00
N TYR A 93 -3.98 12.38 -16.17
CA TYR A 93 -4.72 11.56 -15.22
C TYR A 93 -3.90 11.33 -13.94
N ASP A 94 -4.45 10.64 -12.94
CA ASP A 94 -3.91 10.58 -11.57
C ASP A 94 -2.54 9.88 -11.44
N TYR A 95 -2.04 9.28 -12.52
CA TYR A 95 -0.73 8.65 -12.59
C TYR A 95 0.23 9.47 -13.47
N PRO A 96 1.53 9.51 -13.11
CA PRO A 96 2.19 8.67 -12.12
C PRO A 96 1.92 9.15 -10.69
N LEU A 97 1.84 8.19 -9.77
CA LEU A 97 1.51 8.40 -8.37
C LEU A 97 2.78 8.50 -7.53
N TRP A 98 2.97 9.60 -6.82
CA TRP A 98 4.00 9.71 -5.79
C TRP A 98 3.49 9.14 -4.46
N ILE A 99 4.33 8.35 -3.83
CA ILE A 99 4.08 7.67 -2.55
C ILE A 99 5.11 8.16 -1.55
N ALA A 100 4.64 8.75 -0.45
CA ALA A 100 5.49 9.19 0.64
C ALA A 100 6.05 8.01 1.45
N GLU A 101 7.25 8.16 2.02
CA GLU A 101 7.82 7.13 2.91
C GLU A 101 7.11 7.05 4.27
N LYS A 102 6.60 8.20 4.75
CA LYS A 102 5.87 8.34 6.02
C LYS A 102 4.84 9.46 5.88
N SER A 103 3.70 9.31 6.55
CA SER A 103 2.71 10.38 6.76
C SER A 103 2.15 10.27 8.17
N ASP A 104 1.87 11.41 8.81
CA ASP A 104 1.25 11.49 10.14
C ASP A 104 -0.28 11.27 10.07
N ASN A 105 -0.91 11.59 8.93
CA ASN A 105 -2.33 11.34 8.67
C ASN A 105 -2.45 10.23 7.62
N ILE A 106 -3.26 9.20 7.86
CA ILE A 106 -3.43 8.08 6.92
C ILE A 106 -4.90 7.96 6.55
N PRO A 107 -5.27 8.11 5.26
CA PRO A 107 -4.40 8.04 4.07
C PRO A 107 -3.82 9.38 3.58
N ASP A 108 -4.21 10.51 4.15
CA ASP A 108 -3.92 11.84 3.59
C ASP A 108 -2.43 12.19 3.59
N GLY A 109 -1.90 12.67 2.47
CA GLY A 109 -0.47 13.00 2.33
C GLY A 109 0.45 11.80 2.08
N LEU A 110 -0.07 10.57 2.11
CA LEU A 110 0.69 9.37 1.74
C LEU A 110 0.78 9.18 0.22
N PHE A 111 -0.24 9.64 -0.51
CA PHE A 111 -0.39 9.47 -1.95
C PHE A 111 -0.69 10.83 -2.60
N MET A 112 0.00 11.15 -3.68
CA MET A 112 -0.27 12.38 -4.44
C MET A 112 0.06 12.18 -5.93
N PRO A 113 -0.84 12.52 -6.86
CA PRO A 113 -0.51 12.55 -8.28
C PRO A 113 0.68 13.50 -8.51
N VAL A 114 1.69 13.04 -9.28
CA VAL A 114 2.89 13.87 -9.52
C VAL A 114 2.51 15.20 -10.20
N ALA A 115 1.48 15.20 -11.04
CA ALA A 115 0.97 16.41 -11.66
C ALA A 115 0.51 17.48 -10.65
N GLU A 116 -0.11 17.07 -9.55
CA GLU A 116 -0.55 17.97 -8.47
C GLU A 116 0.63 18.44 -7.63
N LEU A 117 1.55 17.52 -7.34
CA LEU A 117 2.77 17.80 -6.61
C LEU A 117 3.64 18.84 -7.36
N LEU A 118 3.80 18.71 -8.68
CA LEU A 118 4.51 19.70 -9.52
C LEU A 118 3.79 21.06 -9.54
N ARG A 119 2.46 21.07 -9.64
CA ARG A 119 1.66 22.31 -9.63
C ARG A 119 1.69 23.00 -8.27
N GLY A 120 1.64 22.23 -7.18
CA GLY A 120 1.76 22.72 -5.81
C GLY A 120 3.12 23.36 -5.56
N ALA A 121 4.21 22.67 -5.95
CA ALA A 121 5.56 23.22 -5.87
C ALA A 121 5.71 24.50 -6.71
N LEU A 122 5.15 24.55 -7.93
CA LEU A 122 5.15 25.76 -8.76
C LEU A 122 4.40 26.93 -8.09
N LYS A 123 3.23 26.67 -7.48
CA LYS A 123 2.42 27.69 -6.80
C LYS A 123 3.18 28.31 -5.61
N ALA A 124 4.07 27.57 -4.96
CA ALA A 124 4.84 28.04 -3.80
C ALA A 124 5.84 29.16 -4.15
N PHE A 125 6.49 29.10 -5.32
CA PHE A 125 7.50 30.11 -5.71
C PHE A 125 7.10 31.00 -6.90
N ALA A 126 6.07 30.62 -7.67
CA ALA A 126 5.57 31.36 -8.82
C ALA A 126 4.02 31.42 -8.83
N PRO A 127 3.40 32.11 -7.83
CA PRO A 127 1.94 32.13 -7.66
C PRO A 127 1.23 32.88 -8.81
N GLU A 128 1.87 33.86 -9.44
CA GLU A 128 1.28 34.63 -10.54
C GLU A 128 1.46 33.93 -11.90
N ASN A 129 0.47 34.06 -12.79
CA ASN A 129 0.48 33.44 -14.12
C ASN A 129 1.62 33.91 -15.05
N ASN A 130 2.20 35.08 -14.78
CA ASN A 130 3.28 35.66 -15.58
C ASN A 130 4.68 35.20 -15.14
N GLN A 131 4.79 34.50 -14.00
CA GLN A 131 6.06 34.00 -13.47
C GLN A 131 6.29 32.55 -13.91
N ALA A 132 7.55 32.19 -14.19
CA ALA A 132 7.96 30.84 -14.62
C ALA A 132 7.10 30.27 -15.77
N LYS A 133 6.74 31.11 -16.75
CA LYS A 133 5.79 30.77 -17.82
C LYS A 133 6.24 29.54 -18.62
N THR A 134 7.50 29.49 -19.02
CA THR A 134 8.09 28.35 -19.74
C THR A 134 7.96 27.06 -18.95
N LEU A 135 8.16 27.08 -17.63
CA LEU A 135 7.99 25.91 -16.79
C LEU A 135 6.53 25.50 -16.69
N ARG A 136 5.64 26.46 -16.43
CA ARG A 136 4.18 26.23 -16.32
C ARG A 136 3.62 25.59 -17.59
N ASP A 137 4.03 26.07 -18.77
CA ASP A 137 3.57 25.57 -20.07
C ASP A 137 4.09 24.14 -20.35
N ASN A 138 5.19 23.72 -19.71
CA ASN A 138 5.82 22.42 -19.93
C ASN A 138 5.55 21.37 -18.83
N ILE A 139 4.81 21.70 -17.76
CA ILE A 139 4.39 20.71 -16.75
C ILE A 139 3.73 19.47 -17.37
N PRO A 140 2.78 19.59 -18.33
CA PRO A 140 2.16 18.41 -18.96
C PRO A 140 3.17 17.54 -19.71
N ARG A 141 4.23 18.12 -20.27
CA ARG A 141 5.30 17.36 -20.95
C ARG A 141 6.18 16.60 -19.95
N ILE A 142 6.52 17.25 -18.83
CA ILE A 142 7.26 16.60 -17.73
C ILE A 142 6.47 15.40 -17.21
N GLU A 143 5.17 15.56 -16.97
CA GLU A 143 4.27 14.48 -16.56
C GLU A 143 4.24 13.33 -17.58
N MET A 144 4.10 13.65 -18.87
CA MET A 144 4.09 12.66 -19.94
C MET A 144 5.41 11.86 -20.01
N TYR A 145 6.56 12.52 -19.91
CA TYR A 145 7.85 11.80 -19.90
C TYR A 145 8.05 10.95 -18.65
N LEU A 146 7.55 11.39 -17.49
CA LEU A 146 7.53 10.55 -16.29
C LEU A 146 6.69 9.30 -16.52
N ARG A 147 5.50 9.42 -17.14
CA ARG A 147 4.68 8.25 -17.50
C ARG A 147 5.41 7.31 -18.45
N ASP A 148 5.99 7.82 -19.53
CA ASP A 148 6.74 7.00 -20.50
C ASP A 148 7.88 6.24 -19.81
N ALA A 149 8.59 6.89 -18.88
CA ALA A 149 9.65 6.25 -18.10
C ALA A 149 9.10 5.14 -17.18
N MET A 150 8.01 5.39 -16.46
CA MET A 150 7.37 4.41 -15.58
C MET A 150 6.78 3.22 -16.36
N SER A 151 6.16 3.47 -17.51
CA SER A 151 5.60 2.41 -18.36
C SER A 151 6.68 1.51 -18.92
N ALA A 152 7.86 2.08 -19.23
CA ALA A 152 9.00 1.32 -19.73
C ALA A 152 9.66 0.43 -18.67
N SER A 153 9.79 0.92 -17.43
CA SER A 153 10.39 0.12 -16.35
C SER A 153 9.40 -0.87 -15.73
N GLY A 154 8.11 -0.51 -15.67
CA GLY A 154 7.04 -1.35 -15.11
C GLY A 154 7.14 -1.56 -13.60
N GLN A 155 8.11 -0.92 -12.93
CA GLN A 155 8.38 -1.07 -11.50
C GLN A 155 8.42 0.30 -10.81
N PRO A 156 8.16 0.36 -9.49
CA PRO A 156 8.33 1.59 -8.73
C PRO A 156 9.79 2.01 -8.73
N GLU A 157 10.05 3.30 -8.90
CA GLU A 157 11.40 3.84 -8.73
C GLU A 157 11.42 5.06 -7.81
N LYS A 158 12.62 5.44 -7.38
CA LYS A 158 12.82 6.60 -6.50
C LYS A 158 12.49 7.89 -7.25
N PHE A 159 11.70 8.75 -6.61
CA PHE A 159 11.23 9.99 -7.22
C PHE A 159 12.37 10.89 -7.70
N GLU A 160 13.43 11.06 -6.91
CA GLU A 160 14.58 11.90 -7.26
C GLU A 160 15.26 11.47 -8.56
N LEU A 161 15.45 10.15 -8.74
CA LEU A 161 16.19 9.60 -9.86
C LEU A 161 15.45 9.80 -11.18
N ILE A 162 14.15 9.48 -11.19
CA ILE A 162 13.33 9.67 -12.39
C ILE A 162 13.13 11.15 -12.66
N LEU A 163 12.85 11.95 -11.63
CA LEU A 163 12.65 13.39 -11.80
C LEU A 163 13.87 14.04 -12.45
N ALA A 164 15.09 13.74 -11.96
CA ALA A 164 16.32 14.26 -12.54
C ALA A 164 16.48 13.86 -14.02
N ALA A 165 16.25 12.60 -14.35
CA ALA A 165 16.33 12.10 -15.73
C ALA A 165 15.30 12.77 -16.64
N THR A 166 14.07 12.95 -16.17
CA THR A 166 13.00 13.57 -16.94
C THR A 166 13.19 15.07 -17.13
N LEU A 167 13.71 15.78 -16.13
CA LEU A 167 14.02 17.21 -16.26
C LEU A 167 15.12 17.45 -17.31
N GLU A 168 16.17 16.61 -17.32
CA GLU A 168 17.22 16.68 -18.35
C GLU A 168 16.68 16.34 -19.75
N LYS A 169 15.80 15.34 -19.86
CA LYS A 169 15.13 15.01 -21.13
C LYS A 169 14.27 16.17 -21.64
N THR A 170 13.54 16.83 -20.74
CA THR A 170 12.70 17.99 -21.07
C THR A 170 13.56 19.15 -21.55
N ARG A 171 14.68 19.41 -20.88
CA ARG A 171 15.66 20.43 -21.28
C ARG A 171 16.21 20.15 -22.68
N ALA A 172 16.61 18.91 -22.95
CA ALA A 172 17.18 18.52 -24.25
C ALA A 172 16.18 18.68 -25.40
N GLN A 173 14.87 18.44 -25.18
CA GLN A 173 13.86 18.60 -26.21
C GLN A 173 13.42 20.05 -26.47
N LEU A 174 13.54 20.95 -25.48
CA LEU A 174 13.09 22.33 -25.64
C LEU A 174 14.09 23.21 -26.42
N ASP A 175 15.33 22.75 -26.59
CA ASP A 175 16.41 23.42 -27.36
C ASP A 175 16.48 24.95 -27.12
N LEU A 176 16.29 25.36 -25.86
CA LEU A 176 16.27 26.77 -25.48
C LEU A 176 17.68 27.37 -25.56
N THR A 177 17.82 28.54 -26.17
CA THR A 177 19.09 29.25 -26.32
C THR A 177 19.09 30.59 -25.56
N GLY A 178 20.27 31.07 -25.16
CA GLY A 178 20.43 32.42 -24.59
C GLY A 178 19.90 32.59 -23.16
N GLU A 179 19.20 33.70 -22.91
CA GLU A 179 18.69 34.08 -21.58
C GLU A 179 17.50 33.23 -21.11
N GLU A 180 16.67 32.74 -22.05
CA GLU A 180 15.51 31.89 -21.75
C GLU A 180 15.92 30.53 -21.15
N SER A 181 17.03 29.97 -21.65
CA SER A 181 17.61 28.72 -21.13
C SER A 181 18.08 28.88 -19.67
N LYS A 182 18.75 29.99 -19.35
CA LYS A 182 19.21 30.30 -18.00
C LYS A 182 18.05 30.55 -17.03
N ALA A 183 17.01 31.24 -17.49
CA ALA A 183 15.81 31.47 -16.70
C ALA A 183 15.09 30.15 -16.39
N PHE A 184 14.92 29.30 -17.40
CA PHE A 184 14.32 27.97 -17.24
C PHE A 184 15.13 27.07 -16.30
N GLU A 185 16.46 27.07 -16.39
CA GLU A 185 17.32 26.31 -15.45
C GLU A 185 17.18 26.81 -14.01
N ALA A 186 17.09 28.13 -13.81
CA ALA A 186 16.87 28.70 -12.48
C ALA A 186 15.50 28.28 -11.92
N ASP A 187 14.47 28.27 -12.76
CA ASP A 187 13.12 27.86 -12.36
C ASP A 187 13.04 26.35 -12.08
N LEU A 188 13.76 25.51 -12.84
CA LEU A 188 13.88 24.07 -12.57
C LEU A 188 14.58 23.79 -11.24
N LYS A 189 15.65 24.53 -10.90
CA LYS A 189 16.33 24.39 -9.61
C LYS A 189 15.43 24.80 -8.44
N LYS A 190 14.65 25.88 -8.60
CA LYS A 190 13.64 26.27 -7.61
C LYS A 190 12.58 25.19 -7.45
N LEU A 191 12.07 24.66 -8.57
CA LEU A 191 11.11 23.57 -8.55
C LEU A 191 11.66 22.38 -7.77
N SER A 192 12.86 21.88 -8.08
CA SER A 192 13.48 20.75 -7.36
C SER A 192 13.68 21.03 -5.87
N SER A 193 13.94 22.28 -5.47
CA SER A 193 14.10 22.63 -4.05
C SER A 193 12.78 22.65 -3.25
N HIS A 194 11.64 22.77 -3.94
CA HIS A 194 10.31 22.75 -3.34
C HIS A 194 9.61 21.39 -3.42
N LEU A 195 10.22 20.41 -4.11
CA LEU A 195 9.71 19.05 -4.23
C LEU A 195 10.22 18.18 -3.08
N PRO A 196 9.44 17.18 -2.62
CA PRO A 196 9.91 16.24 -1.64
C PRO A 196 11.09 15.43 -2.18
N VAL A 197 12.10 15.27 -1.33
CA VAL A 197 13.33 14.55 -1.62
C VAL A 197 13.05 13.03 -1.53
N SER A 198 12.43 12.57 -0.45
CA SER A 198 12.06 11.16 -0.30
C SER A 198 10.74 10.78 -0.99
N GLY A 199 10.62 9.52 -1.40
CA GLY A 199 9.40 8.93 -1.93
C GLY A 199 9.61 8.08 -3.19
N THR A 200 8.59 7.28 -3.48
CA THR A 200 8.59 6.33 -4.60
C THR A 200 7.51 6.73 -5.59
N VAL A 201 7.79 6.58 -6.89
CA VAL A 201 6.80 6.83 -7.95
C VAL A 201 6.31 5.50 -8.50
N VAL A 202 5.00 5.41 -8.72
CA VAL A 202 4.33 4.26 -9.31
C VAL A 202 3.59 4.68 -10.58
N GLY A 203 3.83 3.98 -11.68
CA GLY A 203 3.11 4.16 -12.93
C GLY A 203 1.73 3.51 -12.90
N PHE A 204 0.87 3.86 -13.87
CA PHE A 204 -0.40 3.17 -14.03
C PHE A 204 -0.15 1.75 -14.55
N SER A 205 -0.58 0.76 -13.77
CA SER A 205 -0.57 -0.64 -14.17
C SER A 205 -1.59 -1.43 -13.34
N GLY A 206 -1.91 -2.66 -13.78
CA GLY A 206 -2.70 -3.60 -12.97
C GLY A 206 -2.07 -3.93 -11.60
N ASP A 207 -0.75 -3.76 -11.47
CA ASP A 207 -0.01 -4.02 -10.22
C ASP A 207 0.04 -2.82 -9.27
N SER A 208 -0.37 -1.63 -9.74
CA SER A 208 -0.40 -0.41 -8.91
C SER A 208 -1.24 -0.56 -7.64
N VAL A 209 -2.28 -1.39 -7.67
CA VAL A 209 -3.11 -1.75 -6.50
C VAL A 209 -2.25 -2.31 -5.37
N PHE A 210 -1.27 -3.17 -5.69
CA PHE A 210 -0.45 -3.82 -4.69
C PHE A 210 0.51 -2.85 -4.03
N TYR A 211 1.08 -1.91 -4.78
CA TYR A 211 1.95 -0.88 -4.21
C TYR A 211 1.17 0.06 -3.29
N VAL A 212 -0.06 0.44 -3.68
CA VAL A 212 -0.97 1.21 -2.81
C VAL A 212 -1.31 0.43 -1.54
N LEU A 213 -1.68 -0.85 -1.68
CA LEU A 213 -2.01 -1.74 -0.56
C LEU A 213 -0.83 -1.92 0.40
N ALA A 214 0.36 -2.23 -0.12
CA ALA A 214 1.57 -2.43 0.68
C ALA A 214 1.91 -1.17 1.49
N THR A 215 1.80 0.01 0.85
CA THR A 215 2.06 1.28 1.52
C THR A 215 1.04 1.56 2.63
N LEU A 216 -0.25 1.33 2.37
CA LEU A 216 -1.30 1.48 3.39
C LEU A 216 -1.08 0.55 4.59
N LEU A 217 -0.71 -0.71 4.35
CA LEU A 217 -0.45 -1.70 5.41
C LEU A 217 0.74 -1.29 6.27
N LYS A 218 1.85 -0.90 5.64
CA LYS A 218 3.06 -0.41 6.32
C LYS A 218 2.76 0.84 7.13
N ALA A 219 2.07 1.81 6.55
CA ALA A 219 1.71 3.05 7.22
C ALA A 219 0.85 2.80 8.46
N ASN A 220 -0.18 1.94 8.33
CA ASN A 220 -1.09 1.62 9.43
C ASN A 220 -0.38 0.95 10.63
N HIS A 221 0.61 0.09 10.39
CA HIS A 221 1.28 -0.65 11.47
C HIS A 221 2.50 0.08 12.04
N SER A 222 3.20 0.89 11.25
CA SER A 222 4.50 1.46 11.64
C SER A 222 4.48 2.25 12.96
N SER A 223 3.50 3.12 13.17
CA SER A 223 3.38 3.92 14.41
C SER A 223 3.01 3.05 15.61
N ALA A 224 2.02 2.18 15.46
CA ALA A 224 1.55 1.30 16.52
C ALA A 224 2.65 0.30 16.95
N GLN A 225 3.40 -0.25 16.00
CA GLN A 225 4.54 -1.15 16.24
C GLN A 225 5.64 -0.51 17.09
N LEU A 226 5.99 0.75 16.82
CA LEU A 226 7.04 1.44 17.59
C LEU A 226 6.63 1.59 19.05
N SER A 227 5.44 2.13 19.31
CA SER A 227 4.92 2.29 20.67
C SER A 227 4.79 0.96 21.42
N PHE A 228 4.32 -0.09 20.73
CA PHE A 228 4.14 -1.40 21.32
C PHE A 228 5.47 -2.11 21.61
N ASN A 229 6.47 -1.95 20.75
CA ASN A 229 7.83 -2.46 21.01
C ASN A 229 8.46 -1.78 22.22
N GLU A 230 8.32 -0.46 22.34
CA GLU A 230 8.78 0.27 23.52
C GLU A 230 8.11 -0.25 24.79
N GLU A 231 6.79 -0.44 24.77
CA GLU A 231 6.05 -1.01 25.89
C GLU A 231 6.54 -2.43 26.26
N ILE A 232 6.73 -3.31 25.29
CA ILE A 232 7.25 -4.67 25.52
C ILE A 232 8.64 -4.63 26.15
N THR A 233 9.52 -3.72 25.71
CA THR A 233 10.87 -3.59 26.29
C THR A 233 10.83 -3.09 27.73
N GLN A 234 9.92 -2.15 28.04
CA GLN A 234 9.70 -1.65 29.41
C GLN A 234 9.12 -2.74 30.32
N LEU A 235 8.14 -3.51 29.85
CA LEU A 235 7.57 -4.63 30.61
C LEU A 235 8.62 -5.72 30.86
N THR A 236 9.39 -6.08 29.84
CA THR A 236 10.42 -7.12 29.94
C THR A 236 11.51 -6.72 30.92
N SER A 237 11.97 -5.47 30.89
CA SER A 237 12.96 -4.96 31.85
C SER A 237 12.41 -4.89 33.28
N SER A 238 11.16 -4.47 33.45
CA SER A 238 10.49 -4.41 34.76
C SER A 238 10.31 -5.80 35.39
N LEU A 239 9.86 -6.79 34.61
CA LEU A 239 9.75 -8.17 35.09
C LEU A 239 11.11 -8.77 35.45
N LYS A 240 12.15 -8.51 34.66
CA LYS A 240 13.53 -8.92 34.98
C LYS A 240 14.02 -8.29 36.27
N ASN A 241 13.72 -7.00 36.49
CA ASN A 241 14.07 -6.31 37.74
C ASN A 241 13.35 -6.92 38.94
N LEU A 242 12.06 -7.27 38.83
CA LEU A 242 11.36 -7.98 39.91
C LEU A 242 12.01 -9.31 40.27
N LEU A 243 12.42 -10.09 39.26
CA LEU A 243 13.15 -11.34 39.50
C LEU A 243 14.55 -11.12 40.09
N LEU A 244 15.23 -10.03 39.73
CA LEU A 244 16.55 -9.66 40.28
C LEU A 244 16.43 -9.22 41.75
N VAL A 245 15.44 -8.38 42.08
CA VAL A 245 15.16 -7.96 43.46
C VAL A 245 14.85 -9.19 44.32
N GLU A 246 14.04 -10.12 43.81
CA GLU A 246 13.75 -11.36 44.53
C GLU A 246 15.01 -12.22 44.74
N LYS A 247 15.86 -12.38 43.71
CA LYS A 247 17.14 -13.09 43.86
C LYS A 247 18.00 -12.48 44.96
N SER A 248 18.13 -11.15 44.98
CA SER A 248 18.91 -10.43 46.00
C SER A 248 18.32 -10.54 47.41
N ASN A 249 17.02 -10.85 47.51
CA ASN A 249 16.34 -11.06 48.78
C ASN A 249 16.40 -12.50 49.29
N LEU A 250 16.88 -13.45 48.48
CA LEU A 250 17.03 -14.84 48.92
C LEU A 250 18.10 -14.97 50.02
N PRO A 251 17.84 -15.75 51.09
CA PRO A 251 18.78 -15.94 52.18
C PRO A 251 20.10 -16.61 51.73
N GLU A 252 20.11 -17.29 50.57
CA GLU A 252 21.31 -17.90 50.00
C GLU A 252 22.28 -16.90 49.35
N GLU A 253 21.79 -15.77 48.83
CA GLU A 253 22.65 -14.71 48.27
C GLU A 253 23.26 -13.82 49.38
N ARG A 254 22.71 -13.89 50.59
CA ARG A 254 23.21 -13.22 51.80
C ARG A 254 24.30 -14.01 52.53
N LYS A 255 24.63 -15.23 52.06
CA LYS A 255 25.75 -16.02 52.61
C LYS A 255 27.08 -15.32 52.29
N PRO A 256 28.05 -15.34 53.21
CA PRO A 256 29.30 -14.59 53.08
C PRO A 256 30.12 -14.94 51.82
N GLU A 257 30.02 -16.17 51.33
CA GLU A 257 30.68 -16.62 50.11
C GLU A 257 30.17 -15.93 48.83
N ARG A 258 28.86 -15.68 48.74
CA ARG A 258 28.21 -14.99 47.61
C ARG A 258 28.36 -13.46 47.71
N LEU A 259 28.30 -12.90 48.92
CA LEU A 259 28.61 -11.48 49.17
C LEU A 259 30.03 -11.11 48.75
N LYS A 260 31.00 -12.02 48.98
CA LYS A 260 32.38 -11.85 48.54
C LYS A 260 32.51 -11.78 47.00
N GLN A 261 31.67 -12.54 46.28
CA GLN A 261 31.62 -12.51 44.81
C GLN A 261 30.92 -11.26 44.27
N SER A 262 29.85 -10.76 44.91
CA SER A 262 29.12 -9.57 44.43
C SER A 262 29.85 -8.25 44.73
N LEU A 263 30.60 -8.16 45.84
CA LEU A 263 31.38 -6.97 46.22
C LEU A 263 32.66 -6.80 45.40
N GLY A 264 33.12 -7.85 44.72
CA GLY A 264 34.31 -7.84 43.87
C GLY A 264 35.53 -7.28 44.61
N PHE A 265 36.14 -6.23 44.05
CA PHE A 265 37.31 -5.53 44.63
C PHE A 265 37.04 -4.92 46.02
N SER A 266 35.79 -4.62 46.35
CA SER A 266 35.39 -4.03 47.64
C SER A 266 35.40 -5.03 48.80
N SER A 267 35.50 -6.34 48.50
CA SER A 267 35.55 -7.41 49.50
C SER A 267 36.84 -7.43 50.34
N GLU A 268 37.87 -6.69 49.93
CA GLU A 268 39.10 -6.49 50.70
C GLU A 268 38.97 -5.37 51.75
N MET A 269 38.03 -4.43 51.55
CA MET A 269 37.77 -3.31 52.47
C MET A 269 36.60 -3.57 53.43
N ILE A 270 35.71 -4.51 53.09
CA ILE A 270 34.50 -4.83 53.85
C ILE A 270 34.50 -6.33 54.15
N ASN A 271 34.45 -6.70 55.44
CA ASN A 271 34.38 -8.11 55.84
C ASN A 271 32.97 -8.68 55.60
N PRO A 272 32.79 -9.62 54.65
CA PRO A 272 31.48 -10.13 54.25
C PRO A 272 30.79 -10.92 55.36
N ASN A 273 31.52 -11.48 56.32
CA ASN A 273 30.94 -12.19 57.46
C ASN A 273 30.21 -11.22 58.40
N THR A 274 30.81 -10.07 58.68
CA THR A 274 30.20 -9.03 59.54
C THR A 274 29.06 -8.32 58.82
N LEU A 275 29.17 -8.14 57.50
CA LEU A 275 28.09 -7.53 56.70
C LEU A 275 26.84 -8.42 56.66
N SER A 276 27.01 -9.75 56.57
CA SER A 276 25.92 -10.72 56.64
C SER A 276 25.18 -10.71 57.99
N GLU A 277 25.86 -10.37 59.09
CA GLU A 277 25.28 -10.29 60.43
C GLU A 277 24.54 -8.96 60.69
N ILE A 278 24.92 -7.88 59.97
CA ILE A 278 24.37 -6.52 60.13
C ILE A 278 23.22 -6.24 59.16
N LEU A 279 23.14 -6.98 58.04
CA LEU A 279 22.05 -6.84 57.08
C LEU A 279 20.70 -7.15 57.77
N PRO A 280 19.76 -6.19 57.84
CA PRO A 280 18.46 -6.44 58.43
C PRO A 280 17.73 -7.54 57.66
N GLU A 281 16.89 -8.33 58.35
CA GLU A 281 15.93 -9.18 57.66
C GLU A 281 15.09 -8.31 56.71
N SER A 282 14.95 -8.72 55.45
CA SER A 282 14.20 -7.94 54.47
C SER A 282 12.79 -7.71 54.97
N ALA A 283 12.40 -6.45 55.07
CA ALA A 283 11.02 -6.04 55.36
C ALA A 283 10.04 -6.44 54.23
N SER A 284 10.56 -6.83 53.07
CA SER A 284 9.82 -7.27 51.90
C SER A 284 9.32 -8.71 52.06
N VAL A 285 8.03 -8.93 51.84
CA VAL A 285 7.44 -10.27 51.76
C VAL A 285 8.05 -11.01 50.57
N ALA A 286 8.62 -12.20 50.80
CA ALA A 286 9.20 -13.03 49.75
C ALA A 286 8.13 -13.43 48.72
N MET A 287 8.51 -13.45 47.44
CA MET A 287 7.60 -13.78 46.35
C MET A 287 7.13 -15.24 46.46
N SER A 288 5.83 -15.48 46.28
CA SER A 288 5.32 -16.85 46.24
C SER A 288 5.91 -17.63 45.05
N PRO A 289 6.15 -18.96 45.18
CA PRO A 289 6.72 -19.75 44.10
C PRO A 289 5.82 -19.75 42.84
N GLU A 290 4.50 -19.66 43.03
CA GLU A 290 3.52 -19.53 41.96
C GLU A 290 3.70 -18.23 41.18
N ARG A 291 3.87 -17.10 41.89
CA ARG A 291 4.11 -15.79 41.26
C ARG A 291 5.41 -15.78 40.47
N LYS A 292 6.48 -16.33 41.03
CA LYS A 292 7.77 -16.47 40.34
C LYS A 292 7.65 -17.31 39.06
N GLN A 293 6.91 -18.42 39.12
CA GLN A 293 6.68 -19.26 37.95
C GLN A 293 5.84 -18.55 36.88
N ARG A 294 4.83 -17.77 37.27
CA ARG A 294 4.05 -16.95 36.33
C ARG A 294 4.91 -15.90 35.64
N ILE A 295 5.69 -15.12 36.38
CA ILE A 295 6.59 -14.10 35.82
C ILE A 295 7.58 -14.72 34.84
N GLN A 296 8.17 -15.87 35.18
CA GLN A 296 9.10 -16.56 34.28
C GLN A 296 8.40 -17.03 32.99
N ARG A 297 7.24 -17.68 33.10
CA ARG A 297 6.46 -18.11 31.91
C ARG A 297 6.08 -16.92 31.03
N THR A 298 5.67 -15.81 31.63
CA THR A 298 5.32 -14.58 30.91
C THR A 298 6.53 -14.01 30.16
N LEU A 299 7.70 -13.98 30.81
CA LEU A 299 8.95 -13.56 30.17
C LEU A 299 9.34 -14.49 29.01
N ASP A 300 9.19 -15.80 29.20
CA ASP A 300 9.51 -16.79 28.17
C ASP A 300 8.62 -16.60 26.93
N ILE A 301 7.32 -16.31 27.11
CA ILE A 301 6.38 -16.06 26.01
C ILE A 301 6.68 -14.75 25.28
N ILE A 302 6.90 -13.66 26.02
CA ILE A 302 7.12 -12.32 25.44
C ILE A 302 8.48 -12.20 24.76
N SER A 303 9.51 -12.88 25.29
CA SER A 303 10.88 -12.79 24.78
C SER A 303 11.17 -13.73 23.62
N ASP A 304 10.23 -14.63 23.28
CA ASP A 304 10.38 -15.59 22.20
C ASP A 304 10.39 -14.90 20.82
N PRO A 305 11.46 -15.03 20.03
CA PRO A 305 11.55 -14.44 18.70
C PRO A 305 10.45 -14.92 17.74
N GLU A 306 9.95 -16.16 17.89
CA GLU A 306 8.89 -16.70 17.02
C GLU A 306 7.53 -16.04 17.30
N ASN A 307 7.38 -15.42 18.47
CA ASN A 307 6.15 -14.76 18.91
C ASN A 307 6.06 -13.29 18.46
N GLN A 308 7.03 -12.76 17.72
CA GLN A 308 7.05 -11.36 17.25
C GLN A 308 6.10 -11.10 16.07
N PHE A 309 4.85 -11.56 16.15
CA PHE A 309 3.87 -11.43 15.08
C PHE A 309 3.61 -9.97 14.70
N TRP A 310 3.72 -9.04 15.66
CA TRP A 310 3.47 -7.61 15.46
C TRP A 310 4.51 -6.94 14.57
N THR A 311 5.65 -7.57 14.29
CA THR A 311 6.67 -7.04 13.35
C THR A 311 6.25 -7.14 11.89
N LYS A 312 5.22 -7.94 11.60
CA LYS A 312 4.73 -8.15 10.23
C LYS A 312 3.70 -7.09 9.86
N ASP A 313 3.69 -6.67 8.60
CA ASP A 313 2.69 -5.70 8.11
C ASP A 313 1.37 -6.38 7.74
N ALA A 314 1.43 -7.61 7.19
CA ALA A 314 0.27 -8.42 6.84
C ALA A 314 0.62 -9.91 6.62
N LEU A 315 -0.41 -10.75 6.55
CA LEU A 315 -0.32 -12.11 6.02
C LEU A 315 -1.11 -12.19 4.71
N LEU A 316 -0.42 -12.37 3.59
CA LEU A 316 -1.03 -12.48 2.26
C LEU A 316 -1.12 -13.94 1.83
N LEU A 317 -2.33 -14.33 1.42
CA LEU A 317 -2.62 -15.62 0.82
C LEU A 317 -3.13 -15.37 -0.61
N ILE A 318 -2.38 -15.83 -1.60
CA ILE A 318 -2.54 -15.41 -3.01
C ILE A 318 -2.90 -16.62 -3.87
N HIS A 319 -3.93 -16.46 -4.69
CA HIS A 319 -4.31 -17.50 -5.65
C HIS A 319 -3.15 -17.77 -6.63
N GLU A 320 -2.90 -19.03 -6.99
CA GLU A 320 -1.75 -19.40 -7.84
C GLU A 320 -1.69 -18.62 -9.17
N SER A 321 -2.86 -18.35 -9.79
CA SER A 321 -2.96 -17.53 -11.00
C SER A 321 -2.54 -16.06 -10.80
N CYS A 322 -2.78 -15.49 -9.62
CA CYS A 322 -2.35 -14.14 -9.27
C CYS A 322 -0.89 -14.13 -8.81
N TYR A 323 -0.40 -15.23 -8.23
CA TYR A 323 0.97 -15.34 -7.74
C TYR A 323 1.99 -15.35 -8.89
N GLN A 324 1.69 -16.08 -9.98
CA GLN A 324 2.55 -16.23 -11.15
C GLN A 324 2.41 -15.04 -12.14
N ARG A 325 2.68 -13.81 -11.66
CA ARG A 325 2.67 -12.60 -12.50
C ARG A 325 4.06 -12.30 -13.08
N PRO A 326 4.19 -12.12 -14.40
CA PRO A 326 5.49 -11.78 -15.00
C PRO A 326 5.91 -10.36 -14.61
N GLY A 327 7.14 -10.19 -14.15
CA GLY A 327 7.72 -8.87 -13.83
C GLY A 327 7.36 -8.31 -12.44
N PHE A 328 6.51 -9.00 -11.68
CA PHE A 328 6.11 -8.59 -10.33
C PHE A 328 6.73 -9.49 -9.25
N SER A 329 7.39 -8.88 -8.26
CA SER A 329 7.94 -9.59 -7.10
C SER A 329 7.15 -9.26 -5.84
N TRP A 330 6.40 -10.26 -5.35
CA TRP A 330 5.61 -10.14 -4.11
C TRP A 330 6.48 -9.85 -2.88
N GLU A 331 7.64 -10.49 -2.79
CA GLU A 331 8.57 -10.32 -1.67
C GLU A 331 9.17 -8.90 -1.64
N ASN A 332 9.42 -8.30 -2.80
CA ASN A 332 9.93 -6.94 -2.88
C ASN A 332 8.85 -5.90 -2.58
N CYS A 333 7.59 -6.16 -2.97
CA CYS A 333 6.48 -5.26 -2.70
C CYS A 333 6.06 -5.30 -1.22
N PHE A 334 6.06 -6.50 -0.61
CA PHE A 334 5.61 -6.72 0.76
C PHE A 334 6.75 -7.23 1.67
N THR A 335 7.81 -6.42 1.84
CA THR A 335 9.06 -6.84 2.51
C THR A 335 8.89 -7.36 3.94
N ASN A 336 7.95 -6.80 4.71
CA ASN A 336 7.69 -7.19 6.10
C ASN A 336 6.42 -8.06 6.22
N SER A 337 5.90 -8.62 5.13
CA SER A 337 4.71 -9.47 5.18
C SER A 337 5.04 -10.92 4.90
N SER A 338 4.20 -11.83 5.38
CA SER A 338 4.30 -13.24 4.96
C SER A 338 3.43 -13.46 3.74
N VAL A 339 4.04 -13.89 2.63
CA VAL A 339 3.35 -14.19 1.38
C VAL A 339 3.32 -15.70 1.18
N SER A 340 2.14 -16.23 0.86
CA SER A 340 1.95 -17.65 0.56
C SER A 340 0.96 -17.82 -0.59
N SER A 341 1.12 -18.90 -1.37
CA SER A 341 0.21 -19.25 -2.45
C SER A 341 -0.65 -20.47 -2.12
N TYR A 342 -1.81 -20.58 -2.75
CA TYR A 342 -2.71 -21.73 -2.62
C TYR A 342 -3.35 -22.11 -3.96
N LYS A 343 -3.93 -23.31 -3.99
CA LYS A 343 -4.58 -23.91 -5.16
C LYS A 343 -6.10 -23.73 -5.12
N ASP A 344 -6.72 -23.82 -6.29
CA ASP A 344 -8.15 -23.65 -6.49
C ASP A 344 -9.02 -24.40 -5.47
N GLY A 345 -9.90 -23.65 -4.80
CA GLY A 345 -10.92 -24.21 -3.92
C GLY A 345 -10.54 -24.37 -2.45
N SER A 346 -9.28 -24.20 -2.06
CA SER A 346 -8.85 -24.25 -0.64
C SER A 346 -8.57 -22.87 -0.02
N GLY A 347 -8.75 -21.78 -0.77
CA GLY A 347 -8.41 -20.42 -0.33
C GLY A 347 -9.11 -19.98 0.95
N ALA A 348 -10.43 -20.20 1.01
CA ALA A 348 -11.24 -19.82 2.18
C ALA A 348 -10.84 -20.57 3.46
N GLU A 349 -10.60 -21.87 3.35
CA GLU A 349 -10.22 -22.73 4.47
C GLU A 349 -8.80 -22.39 4.94
N SER A 350 -7.86 -22.23 4.00
CA SER A 350 -6.47 -21.84 4.29
C SER A 350 -6.40 -20.47 4.96
N ALA A 351 -7.15 -19.48 4.46
CA ALA A 351 -7.22 -18.16 5.08
C ALA A 351 -7.78 -18.22 6.52
N ALA A 352 -8.83 -19.02 6.71
CA ALA A 352 -9.45 -19.23 8.01
C ALA A 352 -8.52 -19.92 9.01
N GLU A 353 -7.70 -20.88 8.56
CA GLU A 353 -6.69 -21.57 9.39
C GLU A 353 -5.51 -20.65 9.75
N ILE A 354 -5.00 -19.87 8.78
CA ILE A 354 -3.93 -18.90 9.02
C ILE A 354 -4.39 -17.87 10.06
N PHE A 355 -5.61 -17.36 9.89
CA PHE A 355 -6.21 -16.41 10.83
C PHE A 355 -6.33 -17.01 12.24
N GLU A 356 -6.83 -18.25 12.37
CA GLU A 356 -6.99 -18.89 13.68
C GLU A 356 -5.64 -19.11 14.39
N LYS A 357 -4.64 -19.62 13.66
CA LYS A 357 -3.29 -19.82 14.21
C LYS A 357 -2.67 -18.51 14.68
N GLN A 358 -2.79 -17.45 13.87
CA GLN A 358 -2.27 -16.14 14.22
C GLN A 358 -2.97 -15.58 15.46
N MET A 359 -4.29 -15.68 15.53
CA MET A 359 -5.08 -15.19 16.66
C MET A 359 -4.84 -15.99 17.94
N GLU A 360 -4.54 -17.29 17.85
CA GLU A 360 -4.14 -18.11 18.99
C GLU A 360 -2.81 -17.64 19.58
N ILE A 361 -1.81 -17.40 18.71
CA ILE A 361 -0.51 -16.85 19.11
C ILE A 361 -0.69 -15.45 19.73
N ALA A 362 -1.44 -14.57 19.06
CA ALA A 362 -1.72 -13.22 19.56
C ALA A 362 -2.45 -13.25 20.91
N ALA A 363 -3.44 -14.14 21.09
CA ALA A 363 -4.17 -14.28 22.36
C ALA A 363 -3.25 -14.69 23.51
N ARG A 364 -2.34 -15.64 23.26
CA ARG A 364 -1.34 -16.06 24.25
C ARG A 364 -0.43 -14.91 24.67
N ILE A 365 -0.01 -14.08 23.72
CA ILE A 365 0.91 -12.97 23.97
C ILE A 365 0.21 -11.81 24.69
N PHE A 366 -0.98 -11.39 24.24
CA PHE A 366 -1.74 -10.34 24.92
C PHE A 366 -2.16 -10.77 26.32
N ALA A 367 -2.51 -12.05 26.53
CA ALA A 367 -2.70 -12.60 27.87
C ALA A 367 -1.43 -12.44 28.72
N ALA A 368 -0.27 -12.83 28.19
CA ALA A 368 1.02 -12.68 28.88
C ALA A 368 1.34 -11.21 29.22
N ILE A 369 1.08 -10.26 28.30
CA ILE A 369 1.28 -8.82 28.52
C ILE A 369 0.35 -8.29 29.62
N ARG A 370 -0.94 -8.67 29.61
CA ARG A 370 -1.88 -8.27 30.67
C ARG A 370 -1.48 -8.85 32.03
N ILE A 371 -1.03 -10.11 32.06
CA ILE A 371 -0.47 -10.74 33.27
C ILE A 371 0.77 -9.98 33.74
N ALA A 372 1.68 -9.61 32.82
CA ALA A 372 2.89 -8.85 33.13
C ALA A 372 2.55 -7.53 33.83
N LYS A 373 1.63 -6.75 33.25
CA LYS A 373 1.15 -5.48 33.82
C LYS A 373 0.58 -5.68 35.23
N MET A 374 -0.32 -6.65 35.40
CA MET A 374 -0.93 -6.95 36.70
C MET A 374 0.09 -7.44 37.75
N GLU A 375 1.12 -8.18 37.34
CA GLU A 375 2.18 -8.66 38.23
C GLU A 375 3.15 -7.54 38.64
N ILE A 376 3.40 -6.57 37.76
CA ILE A 376 4.20 -5.38 38.07
C ILE A 376 3.47 -4.48 39.07
N ASP A 377 2.17 -4.28 38.88
CA ASP A 377 1.33 -3.44 39.74
C ASP A 377 0.88 -4.13 41.04
N ASP A 378 1.26 -5.41 41.24
CA ASP A 378 0.84 -6.25 42.38
C ASP A 378 -0.70 -6.42 42.49
N LEU A 379 -1.40 -6.35 41.36
CA LEU A 379 -2.87 -6.45 41.28
C LEU A 379 -3.35 -7.86 40.89
N TYR A 380 -2.44 -8.80 40.62
CA TYR A 380 -2.81 -10.14 40.16
C TYR A 380 -3.45 -10.99 41.27
N ARG A 381 -4.70 -11.41 41.07
CA ARG A 381 -5.43 -12.30 41.99
C ARG A 381 -5.64 -13.67 41.34
N THR A 382 -4.95 -14.69 41.86
CA THR A 382 -4.99 -16.08 41.35
C THR A 382 -6.43 -16.59 41.20
N GLU A 383 -7.30 -16.34 42.19
CA GLU A 383 -8.69 -16.85 42.21
C GLU A 383 -9.57 -16.32 41.06
N ILE A 384 -9.29 -15.11 40.57
CA ILE A 384 -10.10 -14.43 39.55
C ILE A 384 -9.43 -14.53 38.18
N HIS A 385 -8.13 -14.23 38.14
CA HIS A 385 -7.40 -14.03 36.89
C HIS A 385 -7.01 -15.35 36.22
N ASP A 386 -6.74 -16.42 36.98
CA ASP A 386 -6.39 -17.71 36.37
C ASP A 386 -7.55 -18.25 35.51
N LEU A 387 -8.78 -18.19 36.02
CA LEU A 387 -9.97 -18.62 35.26
C LEU A 387 -10.22 -17.74 34.03
N PHE A 388 -9.95 -16.43 34.15
CA PHE A 388 -10.08 -15.49 33.04
C PHE A 388 -9.07 -15.79 31.92
N PHE A 389 -7.78 -15.95 32.26
CA PHE A 389 -6.71 -16.17 31.29
C PHE A 389 -6.70 -17.59 30.70
N GLN A 390 -7.21 -18.59 31.42
CA GLN A 390 -7.42 -19.95 30.86
C GLN A 390 -8.37 -19.96 29.66
N ASN A 391 -9.36 -19.05 29.64
CA ASN A 391 -10.37 -18.96 28.57
C ASN A 391 -10.17 -17.71 27.69
N PHE A 392 -8.99 -17.09 27.75
CA PHE A 392 -8.70 -15.89 26.97
C PHE A 392 -8.56 -16.23 25.49
N ASN A 393 -9.27 -15.51 24.65
CA ASN A 393 -9.24 -15.66 23.19
C ASN A 393 -9.32 -14.29 22.52
N TRP A 394 -9.09 -14.26 21.22
CA TRP A 394 -9.09 -13.02 20.43
C TRP A 394 -10.40 -12.23 20.51
N LYS A 395 -11.55 -12.89 20.76
CA LYS A 395 -12.85 -12.20 20.92
C LYS A 395 -12.92 -11.36 22.20
N ARG A 396 -11.97 -11.52 23.13
CA ARG A 396 -11.83 -10.73 24.37
C ARG A 396 -10.74 -9.65 24.28
N MET A 397 -10.11 -9.50 23.13
CA MET A 397 -9.14 -8.43 22.89
C MET A 397 -9.85 -7.09 22.74
N GLY A 398 -9.16 -6.01 23.11
CA GLY A 398 -9.60 -4.65 22.84
C GLY A 398 -9.38 -4.26 21.37
N ASN A 399 -10.00 -3.17 20.91
CA ASN A 399 -9.81 -2.66 19.55
C ASN A 399 -8.35 -2.27 19.27
N GLU A 400 -7.66 -1.68 20.26
CA GLU A 400 -6.24 -1.33 20.17
C GLU A 400 -5.37 -2.58 19.98
N GLU A 401 -5.62 -3.64 20.75
CA GLU A 401 -4.91 -4.92 20.63
C GLU A 401 -5.16 -5.59 19.28
N LEU A 402 -6.41 -5.56 18.78
CA LEU A 402 -6.75 -6.10 17.45
C LEU A 402 -6.08 -5.31 16.33
N SER A 403 -5.93 -3.99 16.47
CA SER A 403 -5.26 -3.15 15.48
C SER A 403 -3.75 -3.41 15.35
N LEU A 404 -3.14 -4.00 16.38
CA LEU A 404 -1.74 -4.43 16.37
C LEU A 404 -1.54 -5.79 15.69
N VAL A 405 -2.61 -6.57 15.50
CA VAL A 405 -2.53 -7.86 14.82
C VAL A 405 -2.49 -7.63 13.31
N PRO A 406 -1.44 -8.10 12.60
CA PRO A 406 -1.36 -7.96 11.16
C PRO A 406 -2.58 -8.56 10.46
N PRO A 407 -3.24 -7.85 9.54
CA PRO A 407 -4.42 -8.35 8.86
C PRO A 407 -4.11 -9.54 7.96
N VAL A 408 -5.06 -10.47 7.86
CA VAL A 408 -5.02 -11.57 6.89
C VAL A 408 -5.74 -11.11 5.62
N ILE A 409 -5.02 -11.17 4.50
CA ILE A 409 -5.50 -10.74 3.18
C ILE A 409 -5.52 -11.95 2.25
N LEU A 410 -6.71 -12.24 1.71
CA LEU A 410 -6.91 -13.25 0.68
C LEU A 410 -7.02 -12.56 -0.69
N LEU A 411 -6.07 -12.82 -1.58
CA LEU A 411 -6.07 -12.35 -2.95
C LEU A 411 -6.60 -13.45 -3.88
N GLU A 412 -7.66 -13.12 -4.62
CA GLU A 412 -8.36 -14.02 -5.56
C GLU A 412 -8.49 -13.36 -6.94
N ASP A 413 -8.57 -14.18 -7.98
CA ASP A 413 -8.97 -13.72 -9.31
C ASP A 413 -10.49 -13.79 -9.46
N GLU A 414 -11.08 -12.82 -10.18
CA GLU A 414 -12.54 -12.75 -10.35
C GLU A 414 -13.11 -14.04 -10.98
N SER A 415 -12.39 -14.66 -11.91
CA SER A 415 -12.85 -15.88 -12.60
C SER A 415 -12.96 -17.08 -11.64
N SER A 416 -12.01 -17.23 -10.72
CA SER A 416 -11.99 -18.32 -9.73
C SER A 416 -13.18 -18.21 -8.78
N LEU A 417 -13.46 -17.00 -8.29
CA LEU A 417 -14.53 -16.76 -7.34
C LEU A 417 -15.93 -16.76 -7.98
N LYS A 418 -16.07 -16.31 -9.23
CA LYS A 418 -17.32 -16.41 -10.00
C LYS A 418 -17.78 -17.86 -10.14
N ASN A 419 -16.85 -18.78 -10.35
CA ASN A 419 -17.14 -20.20 -10.45
C ASN A 419 -17.57 -20.83 -9.10
N LYS A 420 -17.20 -20.22 -7.96
CA LYS A 420 -17.44 -20.75 -6.61
C LYS A 420 -17.88 -19.67 -5.61
N PRO A 421 -19.02 -18.98 -5.81
CA PRO A 421 -19.48 -17.89 -4.93
C PRO A 421 -19.81 -18.35 -3.50
N GLN A 422 -19.98 -19.66 -3.29
CA GLN A 422 -20.19 -20.25 -1.98
C GLN A 422 -18.96 -20.04 -1.07
N LEU A 423 -17.75 -19.97 -1.63
CA LEU A 423 -16.53 -19.70 -0.87
C LEU A 423 -16.54 -18.29 -0.29
N LEU A 424 -16.91 -17.29 -1.11
CA LEU A 424 -17.09 -15.92 -0.66
C LEU A 424 -18.12 -15.84 0.47
N SER A 425 -19.27 -16.46 0.27
CA SER A 425 -20.34 -16.47 1.29
C SER A 425 -19.90 -17.13 2.60
N LYS A 426 -19.13 -18.23 2.55
CA LYS A 426 -18.57 -18.87 3.75
C LYS A 426 -17.60 -17.95 4.50
N LEU A 427 -16.73 -17.24 3.79
CA LEU A 427 -15.78 -16.30 4.40
C LEU A 427 -16.50 -15.14 5.10
N LEU A 428 -17.46 -14.52 4.42
CA LEU A 428 -18.21 -13.39 4.97
C LEU A 428 -19.11 -13.80 6.17
N LEU A 429 -19.66 -15.02 6.15
CA LEU A 429 -20.43 -15.57 7.27
C LEU A 429 -19.59 -16.01 8.46
N SER A 430 -18.27 -16.22 8.28
CA SER A 430 -17.39 -16.69 9.36
C SER A 430 -17.21 -15.69 10.50
N ALA A 431 -17.56 -14.42 10.28
CA ALA A 431 -17.32 -13.29 11.20
C ALA A 431 -15.85 -13.12 11.62
N LYS A 432 -14.92 -13.72 10.86
CA LYS A 432 -13.47 -13.50 11.02
C LYS A 432 -13.07 -12.28 10.18
N PRO A 433 -12.28 -11.34 10.72
CA PRO A 433 -11.78 -10.18 9.98
C PRO A 433 -10.71 -10.57 8.96
N ILE A 434 -11.12 -11.27 7.92
CA ILE A 434 -10.31 -11.63 6.76
C ILE A 434 -10.69 -10.66 5.64
N ASN A 435 -9.68 -10.02 5.05
CA ASN A 435 -9.85 -9.08 3.96
C ASN A 435 -9.72 -9.82 2.62
N VAL A 436 -10.82 -9.95 1.88
CA VAL A 436 -10.84 -10.62 0.58
C VAL A 436 -10.73 -9.57 -0.52
N ILE A 437 -9.65 -9.60 -1.30
CA ILE A 437 -9.42 -8.72 -2.43
C ILE A 437 -9.50 -9.55 -3.72
N VAL A 438 -10.45 -9.20 -4.58
CA VAL A 438 -10.66 -9.83 -5.88
C VAL A 438 -10.20 -8.88 -6.96
N LEU A 439 -9.35 -9.38 -7.86
CA LEU A 439 -8.85 -8.63 -8.99
C LEU A 439 -9.64 -8.99 -10.24
N LYS A 440 -10.22 -7.97 -10.87
CA LYS A 440 -10.78 -8.07 -12.21
C LYS A 440 -9.75 -7.54 -13.21
N ASN A 441 -9.05 -8.47 -13.85
CA ASN A 441 -7.99 -8.16 -14.83
C ASN A 441 -8.54 -7.87 -16.24
N SER A 442 -9.77 -8.31 -16.55
CA SER A 442 -10.39 -8.12 -17.87
C SER A 442 -11.29 -6.87 -17.91
N LEU A 443 -11.00 -5.97 -18.86
CA LEU A 443 -11.78 -4.74 -19.12
C LEU A 443 -13.14 -5.04 -19.75
N LEU A 444 -13.18 -6.05 -20.62
CA LEU A 444 -14.36 -6.51 -21.34
C LEU A 444 -14.54 -8.01 -21.05
N GLN A 445 -15.80 -8.48 -21.06
CA GLN A 445 -16.05 -9.93 -21.11
C GLN A 445 -15.27 -10.52 -22.28
N ASN A 446 -14.55 -11.61 -22.02
CA ASN A 446 -13.77 -12.34 -23.01
C ASN A 446 -14.63 -12.52 -24.27
N GLU A 447 -14.06 -12.33 -25.46
CA GLU A 447 -14.76 -12.54 -26.73
C GLU A 447 -15.36 -13.95 -26.86
N THR A 448 -14.86 -14.91 -26.07
CA THR A 448 -15.43 -16.26 -25.94
C THR A 448 -16.81 -16.31 -25.28
N GLU A 449 -17.19 -15.33 -24.46
CA GLU A 449 -18.55 -15.19 -23.91
C GLU A 449 -19.46 -14.31 -24.81
N LYS A 450 -18.89 -13.55 -25.75
CA LYS A 450 -19.65 -12.60 -26.60
C LYS A 450 -20.19 -13.18 -27.90
N PHE A 451 -19.90 -14.43 -28.27
CA PHE A 451 -20.37 -15.01 -29.54
C PHE A 451 -20.78 -16.49 -29.48
N SER A 452 -20.92 -17.10 -28.30
CA SER A 452 -21.44 -18.49 -28.23
C SER A 452 -22.92 -18.61 -28.60
N SER A 453 -23.66 -17.50 -28.76
CA SER A 453 -25.00 -17.54 -29.31
C SER A 453 -25.42 -16.22 -29.97
N LEU A 454 -25.22 -16.12 -31.28
CA LEU A 454 -26.03 -15.24 -32.14
C LEU A 454 -27.45 -15.80 -32.37
N ASN A 455 -27.87 -16.79 -31.58
CA ASN A 455 -29.23 -17.31 -31.61
C ASN A 455 -30.13 -16.37 -30.79
N PRO A 456 -31.17 -15.79 -31.40
CA PRO A 456 -32.16 -14.95 -30.71
C PRO A 456 -32.97 -15.68 -29.63
N GLU A 457 -32.84 -17.01 -29.55
CA GLU A 457 -33.51 -17.88 -28.57
C GLU A 457 -32.64 -18.20 -27.35
N ASP A 458 -31.34 -17.86 -27.38
CA ASP A 458 -30.46 -18.07 -26.23
C ASP A 458 -30.58 -16.87 -25.27
N ASP A 459 -31.30 -17.05 -24.16
CA ASP A 459 -31.46 -16.08 -23.06
C ASP A 459 -30.13 -15.55 -22.50
N GLN A 460 -29.00 -16.20 -22.82
CA GLN A 460 -27.64 -15.73 -22.53
C GLN A 460 -27.27 -14.42 -23.26
N ALA A 461 -27.95 -14.08 -24.36
CA ALA A 461 -27.79 -12.80 -25.06
C ALA A 461 -28.16 -11.59 -24.18
N PHE A 462 -28.98 -11.78 -23.14
CA PHE A 462 -29.32 -10.76 -22.15
C PHE A 462 -28.29 -10.60 -21.01
N GLY A 463 -27.19 -11.36 -21.04
CA GLY A 463 -26.00 -11.07 -20.24
C GLY A 463 -26.29 -10.94 -18.74
N PHE A 464 -27.04 -11.87 -18.15
CA PHE A 464 -27.24 -11.89 -16.69
C PHE A 464 -25.90 -12.10 -15.99
N ARG A 465 -25.35 -11.04 -15.40
CA ARG A 465 -24.04 -11.05 -14.75
C ARG A 465 -24.16 -11.45 -13.30
N GLN A 466 -23.24 -12.29 -12.87
CA GLN A 466 -23.05 -12.56 -11.45
C GLN A 466 -22.24 -11.41 -10.81
N GLU A 467 -22.95 -10.53 -10.11
CA GLU A 467 -22.37 -9.39 -9.43
C GLU A 467 -21.85 -9.76 -8.04
N LEU A 468 -20.53 -10.02 -7.94
CA LEU A 468 -19.89 -10.42 -6.68
C LEU A 468 -20.01 -9.34 -5.59
N GLY A 469 -19.91 -8.06 -5.97
CA GLY A 469 -20.07 -6.94 -5.04
C GLY A 469 -21.46 -6.92 -4.39
N LEU A 470 -22.52 -7.08 -5.17
CA LEU A 470 -23.90 -7.14 -4.68
C LEU A 470 -24.15 -8.40 -3.83
N LEU A 471 -23.59 -9.54 -4.23
CA LEU A 471 -23.62 -10.76 -3.43
C LEU A 471 -22.94 -10.53 -2.07
N ALA A 472 -21.79 -9.86 -2.03
CA ALA A 472 -21.12 -9.50 -0.79
C ALA A 472 -21.97 -8.55 0.08
N VAL A 473 -22.63 -7.54 -0.49
CA VAL A 473 -23.52 -6.61 0.25
C VAL A 473 -24.69 -7.34 0.92
N SER A 474 -25.15 -8.45 0.37
CA SER A 474 -26.20 -9.26 1.01
C SER A 474 -25.77 -9.80 2.40
N HIS A 475 -24.47 -9.88 2.66
CA HIS A 475 -23.89 -10.21 3.97
C HIS A 475 -23.75 -8.93 4.81
N ARG A 476 -24.83 -8.55 5.49
CA ARG A 476 -25.00 -7.28 6.22
C ARG A 476 -23.89 -6.86 7.19
N LYS A 477 -23.02 -7.79 7.62
CA LYS A 477 -21.93 -7.55 8.59
C LYS A 477 -20.54 -7.59 7.97
N ALA A 478 -20.44 -7.47 6.65
CA ALA A 478 -19.19 -7.34 5.93
C ALA A 478 -19.02 -5.93 5.38
N PHE A 479 -17.80 -5.39 5.45
CA PHE A 479 -17.44 -4.21 4.67
C PHE A 479 -17.31 -4.62 3.20
N VAL A 480 -17.92 -3.89 2.28
CA VAL A 480 -17.86 -4.21 0.85
C VAL A 480 -17.48 -2.99 0.06
N SER A 481 -16.54 -3.12 -0.86
CA SER A 481 -16.18 -2.05 -1.77
C SER A 481 -15.95 -2.58 -3.18
N GLN A 482 -16.43 -1.81 -4.15
CA GLN A 482 -16.09 -1.96 -5.56
C GLN A 482 -15.33 -0.73 -6.01
N ALA A 483 -14.08 -0.92 -6.44
CA ALA A 483 -13.13 0.15 -6.72
C ALA A 483 -12.38 -0.10 -8.04
N SER A 484 -11.80 0.94 -8.64
CA SER A 484 -10.96 0.81 -9.83
C SER A 484 -9.65 1.56 -9.64
N VAL A 485 -8.59 1.03 -10.26
CA VAL A 485 -7.30 1.72 -10.35
C VAL A 485 -7.41 3.08 -11.03
N SER A 486 -8.39 3.27 -11.93
CA SER A 486 -8.61 4.56 -12.60
C SER A 486 -9.17 5.65 -11.67
N HIS A 487 -9.75 5.27 -10.53
CA HIS A 487 -10.36 6.18 -9.54
C HIS A 487 -9.63 6.03 -8.22
N LEU A 488 -8.42 6.60 -8.17
CA LEU A 488 -7.45 6.37 -7.12
C LEU A 488 -7.95 6.78 -5.73
N GLU A 489 -8.64 7.93 -5.63
CA GLU A 489 -9.17 8.43 -4.36
C GLU A 489 -10.13 7.42 -3.71
N HIS A 490 -11.12 6.95 -4.48
CA HIS A 490 -12.10 5.96 -4.01
C HIS A 490 -11.42 4.64 -3.64
N LEU A 491 -10.41 4.20 -4.41
CA LEU A 491 -9.62 3.00 -4.12
C LEU A 491 -8.88 3.12 -2.78
N ILE A 492 -8.15 4.22 -2.55
CA ILE A 492 -7.36 4.45 -1.34
C ILE A 492 -8.29 4.56 -0.12
N GLN A 493 -9.34 5.37 -0.19
CA GLN A 493 -10.29 5.54 0.91
C GLN A 493 -10.97 4.22 1.27
N SER A 494 -11.37 3.45 0.27
CA SER A 494 -12.01 2.15 0.47
C SER A 494 -11.07 1.16 1.12
N LEU A 495 -9.85 0.98 0.61
CA LEU A 495 -8.84 0.08 1.18
C LEU A 495 -8.49 0.48 2.62
N SER A 496 -8.23 1.76 2.87
CA SER A 496 -7.91 2.29 4.19
C SER A 496 -9.03 2.03 5.20
N THR A 497 -10.28 2.32 4.82
CA THR A 497 -11.44 2.12 5.70
C THR A 497 -11.66 0.63 5.96
N GLY A 498 -11.72 -0.19 4.91
CA GLY A 498 -12.06 -1.60 5.02
C GLY A 498 -11.04 -2.39 5.86
N ILE A 499 -9.74 -2.14 5.69
CA ILE A 499 -8.68 -2.78 6.48
C ILE A 499 -8.78 -2.41 7.97
N LYS A 500 -9.20 -1.18 8.31
CA LYS A 500 -9.32 -0.70 9.69
C LYS A 500 -10.62 -1.13 10.39
N THR A 501 -11.65 -1.57 9.65
CA THR A 501 -12.98 -1.84 10.25
C THR A 501 -13.01 -3.00 11.25
N GLY A 502 -12.05 -3.93 11.19
CA GLY A 502 -12.05 -5.13 12.05
C GLY A 502 -13.20 -6.11 11.75
N LEU A 503 -13.84 -5.98 10.58
CA LEU A 503 -14.90 -6.84 10.08
C LEU A 503 -14.38 -7.70 8.91
N PRO A 504 -15.07 -8.81 8.54
CA PRO A 504 -14.85 -9.42 7.24
C PRO A 504 -15.03 -8.34 6.15
N SER A 505 -14.08 -8.24 5.24
CA SER A 505 -14.16 -7.24 4.17
C SER A 505 -14.00 -7.87 2.79
N PHE A 506 -14.68 -7.29 1.81
CA PHE A 506 -14.62 -7.70 0.41
C PHE A 506 -14.33 -6.49 -0.48
N PHE A 507 -13.26 -6.58 -1.27
CA PHE A 507 -12.87 -5.58 -2.24
C PHE A 507 -12.89 -6.19 -3.63
N ASN A 508 -13.74 -5.68 -4.51
CA ASN A 508 -13.73 -6.02 -5.92
C ASN A 508 -13.02 -4.89 -6.68
N VAL A 509 -11.81 -5.14 -7.17
CA VAL A 509 -10.96 -4.12 -7.77
C VAL A 509 -10.77 -4.36 -9.26
N LEU A 510 -11.21 -3.39 -10.08
CA LEU A 510 -10.91 -3.36 -11.51
C LEU A 510 -9.47 -2.88 -11.73
N ALA A 511 -8.59 -3.83 -12.02
CA ALA A 511 -7.15 -3.67 -12.18
C ALA A 511 -6.67 -4.38 -13.45
N PRO A 512 -6.92 -3.77 -14.63
CA PRO A 512 -6.63 -4.41 -15.90
C PRO A 512 -5.14 -4.63 -16.14
N THR A 513 -4.78 -5.75 -16.76
CA THR A 513 -3.38 -5.98 -17.18
C THR A 513 -3.01 -5.06 -18.32
N THR A 514 -1.92 -4.33 -18.15
CA THR A 514 -1.43 -3.30 -19.07
C THR A 514 -0.10 -3.72 -19.69
N THR A 515 0.09 -3.46 -20.97
CA THR A 515 1.43 -3.41 -21.60
C THR A 515 1.94 -1.97 -21.60
N ALA A 516 3.27 -1.80 -21.69
CA ALA A 516 3.91 -0.48 -21.65
C ALA A 516 3.31 0.51 -22.66
N ASP A 517 3.01 0.04 -23.87
CA ASP A 517 2.52 0.87 -24.98
C ASP A 517 1.01 1.20 -24.89
N GLN A 518 0.26 0.53 -24.02
CA GLN A 518 -1.22 0.62 -23.93
C GLN A 518 -1.72 1.17 -22.59
N ALA A 519 -0.83 1.64 -21.72
CA ALA A 519 -1.19 2.13 -20.39
C ALA A 519 -2.24 3.26 -20.43
N ASP A 520 -2.05 4.28 -21.28
CA ASP A 520 -2.98 5.41 -21.44
C ASP A 520 -4.37 4.96 -21.92
N GLN A 521 -4.40 4.09 -22.94
CA GLN A 521 -5.64 3.51 -23.46
C GLN A 521 -6.36 2.70 -22.38
N THR A 522 -5.60 1.91 -21.62
CA THR A 522 -6.15 1.05 -20.58
C THR A 522 -6.74 1.85 -19.42
N PHE A 523 -6.10 2.95 -19.03
CA PHE A 523 -6.64 3.90 -18.04
C PHE A 523 -8.00 4.43 -18.48
N LEU A 524 -8.10 4.90 -19.74
CA LEU A 524 -9.33 5.46 -20.28
C LEU A 524 -10.44 4.42 -20.41
N VAL A 525 -10.13 3.20 -20.84
CA VAL A 525 -11.13 2.11 -20.91
C VAL A 525 -11.60 1.70 -19.52
N ALA A 526 -10.70 1.66 -18.52
CA ALA A 526 -11.09 1.41 -17.13
C ALA A 526 -11.99 2.52 -16.57
N GLY A 527 -11.68 3.79 -16.88
CA GLY A 527 -12.56 4.93 -16.55
C GLY A 527 -13.91 4.83 -17.24
N ALA A 528 -13.93 4.50 -18.53
CA ALA A 528 -15.16 4.31 -19.30
C ALA A 528 -16.02 3.16 -18.75
N ALA A 529 -15.41 2.08 -18.25
CA ALA A 529 -16.13 0.98 -17.61
C ALA A 529 -16.88 1.44 -16.34
N VAL A 530 -16.29 2.37 -15.58
CA VAL A 530 -16.95 2.99 -14.43
C VAL A 530 -18.10 3.90 -14.87
N GLU A 531 -17.82 4.83 -15.78
CA GLU A 531 -18.79 5.83 -16.25
C GLU A 531 -20.00 5.21 -16.97
N SER A 532 -19.77 4.12 -17.72
CA SER A 532 -20.81 3.35 -18.40
C SER A 532 -21.63 2.46 -17.46
N ARG A 533 -21.26 2.36 -16.17
CA ARG A 533 -21.83 1.43 -15.18
C ARG A 533 -21.60 -0.05 -15.51
N GLU A 534 -20.67 -0.36 -16.40
CA GLU A 534 -20.17 -1.73 -16.60
C GLU A 534 -19.49 -2.25 -15.32
N PHE A 535 -18.86 -1.36 -14.55
CA PHE A 535 -18.26 -1.65 -13.25
C PHE A 535 -18.51 -0.47 -12.29
N PRO A 536 -19.68 -0.41 -11.62
CA PRO A 536 -20.02 0.71 -10.75
C PRO A 536 -19.12 0.75 -9.51
N LEU A 537 -18.74 1.96 -9.09
CA LEU A 537 -18.02 2.17 -7.84
C LEU A 537 -19.00 2.36 -6.68
N PHE A 538 -18.76 1.67 -5.58
CA PHE A 538 -19.51 1.86 -4.34
C PHE A 538 -18.73 1.34 -3.14
N SER A 539 -19.12 1.79 -1.95
CA SER A 539 -18.68 1.22 -0.68
C SER A 539 -19.89 1.04 0.24
N TYR A 540 -19.89 -0.05 0.98
CA TYR A 540 -20.89 -0.42 1.99
C TYR A 540 -20.14 -0.67 3.29
N ASP A 541 -20.32 0.25 4.23
CA ASP A 541 -19.76 0.18 5.58
C ASP A 541 -20.88 -0.08 6.58
N PRO A 542 -21.01 -1.29 7.13
CA PRO A 542 -22.09 -1.62 8.05
C PRO A 542 -22.00 -0.86 9.38
N ASN A 543 -20.87 -0.24 9.71
CA ASN A 543 -20.73 0.57 10.93
C ASN A 543 -21.38 1.95 10.81
N ARG A 544 -21.74 2.40 9.58
CA ARG A 544 -22.34 3.71 9.34
C ARG A 544 -23.88 3.74 9.46
N GLY A 545 -24.51 2.60 9.74
CA GLY A 545 -25.97 2.44 9.79
C GLY A 545 -26.53 2.04 8.44
#